data_AF-A0A2X3L1Y1-F1
#
_entry.id   AF-A0A2X3L1Y1-F1
#
_cell.length_a   1.000
_cell.length_b   1.000
_cell.length_c   1.000
_cell.angle_alpha   90.00
_cell.angle_beta   90.00
_cell.angle_gamma   90.00
#
_symmetry.space_group_name_H-M   'P 1'
#
loop_
_entity.id
_entity.type
_entity.pdbx_description
1 polymer ?
#
loop_
_entity_poly.entity_id
_entity_poly.type
_entity_poly.pdbx_seq_one_letter_code
_entity_poly.pdbx_strand_id
1 'polypeptide(L)'
;MDDDSQRAPFRFGLDQRVAGWAFLVRALWVTGDVAKARRAAQLAVEEARALDHACSLCAALAEGTCTLAALTGDIAGVLQVAAQIDAIALEHGLGFWRLYAAAFTFWGRLRQQPETVASPANSRHACPAAGQWFRSCLFPVSF
;
A
#
# COMPACT_ATOMS: atom_id res chain seq x y z
N MET A 1 -16.83 30.49 -22.27
CA MET A 1 -15.57 29.88 -21.80
C MET A 1 -16.03 28.95 -20.69
N ASP A 2 -16.25 27.69 -21.04
CA ASP A 2 -17.07 26.77 -20.25
C ASP A 2 -16.43 26.41 -18.91
N ASP A 3 -17.24 26.57 -17.87
CA ASP A 3 -17.04 26.21 -16.46
C ASP A 3 -17.08 24.68 -16.24
N ASP A 4 -16.63 23.88 -17.22
CA ASP A 4 -16.62 22.41 -17.15
C ASP A 4 -15.23 21.86 -16.82
N SER A 5 -14.20 22.71 -16.80
CA SER A 5 -12.85 22.34 -16.35
C SER A 5 -12.73 22.14 -14.83
N GLN A 6 -13.79 22.43 -14.07
CA GLN A 6 -13.86 22.19 -12.62
C GLN A 6 -14.34 20.77 -12.26
N ARG A 7 -14.57 19.90 -13.26
CA ARG A 7 -15.18 18.58 -13.06
C ARG A 7 -14.19 17.56 -12.45
N ALA A 8 -14.28 17.49 -11.12
CA ALA A 8 -13.79 16.49 -10.19
C ALA A 8 -12.28 16.56 -9.85
N PRO A 9 -11.88 17.09 -8.67
CA PRO A 9 -10.48 17.21 -8.26
C PRO A 9 -9.68 15.90 -8.21
N PHE A 10 -10.30 14.73 -8.38
CA PHE A 10 -9.63 13.44 -8.46
C PHE A 10 -10.29 12.51 -9.47
N ARG A 11 -10.37 12.91 -10.75
CA ARG A 11 -10.97 12.10 -11.85
C ARG A 11 -10.50 10.64 -11.89
N PHE A 12 -9.27 10.37 -11.44
CA PHE A 12 -8.66 9.04 -11.42
C PHE A 12 -8.57 8.43 -10.00
N GLY A 13 -9.29 8.97 -9.03
CA GLY A 13 -9.32 8.49 -7.64
C GLY A 13 -8.08 8.85 -6.80
N LEU A 14 -7.00 9.31 -7.44
CA LEU A 14 -5.76 9.76 -6.80
C LEU A 14 -5.34 11.13 -7.31
N ASP A 15 -4.70 11.91 -6.45
CA ASP A 15 -3.88 13.04 -6.87
C ASP A 15 -2.67 12.52 -7.66
N GLN A 16 -2.49 13.02 -8.89
CA GLN A 16 -1.47 12.50 -9.79
C GLN A 16 -0.05 12.91 -9.39
N ARG A 17 0.11 14.03 -8.70
CA ARG A 17 1.42 14.50 -8.24
C ARG A 17 1.87 13.68 -7.02
N VAL A 18 0.97 13.44 -6.07
CA VAL A 18 1.20 12.50 -4.95
C VAL A 18 1.55 11.11 -5.48
N ALA A 19 0.78 10.60 -6.44
CA ALA A 19 1.07 9.31 -7.08
C ALA A 19 2.44 9.31 -7.75
N GLY A 20 2.77 10.37 -8.50
CA GLY A 20 4.07 10.53 -9.15
C GLY A 20 5.23 10.41 -8.15
N TRP A 21 5.16 11.09 -7.01
CA TRP A 21 6.16 10.95 -5.95
C TRP A 21 6.23 9.54 -5.39
N ALA A 22 5.07 8.93 -5.07
CA ALA A 22 5.00 7.60 -4.48
C ALA A 22 5.62 6.53 -5.39
N PHE A 23 5.30 6.53 -6.68
CA PHE A 23 5.84 5.55 -7.63
C PHE A 23 7.32 5.82 -8.00
N LEU A 24 7.78 7.08 -7.95
CA LEU A 24 9.17 7.44 -8.20
C LEU A 24 10.14 6.78 -7.20
N VAL A 25 9.68 6.50 -5.98
CA VAL A 25 10.46 5.85 -4.92
C VAL A 25 11.13 4.56 -5.41
N ARG A 26 10.38 3.69 -6.10
CA ARG A 26 10.91 2.40 -6.57
C ARG A 26 11.96 2.60 -7.65
N ALA A 27 11.76 3.54 -8.57
CA ALA A 27 12.73 3.86 -9.62
C ALA A 27 14.04 4.44 -9.04
N LEU A 28 13.93 5.35 -8.06
CA LEU A 28 15.08 5.92 -7.35
C LEU A 28 15.85 4.86 -6.56
N TRP A 29 15.14 3.93 -5.92
CA TRP A 29 15.78 2.82 -5.22
C TRP A 29 16.54 1.89 -6.18
N VAL A 30 15.93 1.47 -7.29
CA VAL A 30 16.59 0.59 -8.29
C VAL A 30 17.83 1.24 -8.89
N THR A 31 17.83 2.57 -9.05
CA THR A 31 18.97 3.33 -9.56
C THR A 31 20.03 3.67 -8.49
N GLY A 32 19.82 3.23 -7.24
CA GLY A 32 20.78 3.36 -6.15
C GLY A 32 20.67 4.64 -5.31
N ASP A 33 19.73 5.54 -5.60
CA ASP A 33 19.56 6.80 -4.88
C ASP A 33 18.52 6.69 -3.75
N VAL A 34 18.85 5.91 -2.72
CA VAL A 34 17.97 5.64 -1.57
C VAL A 34 17.62 6.91 -0.81
N ALA A 35 18.52 7.90 -0.77
CA ALA A 35 18.26 9.19 -0.13
C ALA A 35 17.17 9.98 -0.85
N LYS A 36 17.23 10.08 -2.18
CA LYS A 36 16.13 10.68 -2.95
C LYS A 36 14.86 9.85 -2.87
N ALA A 37 14.94 8.52 -2.85
CA ALA A 37 13.76 7.67 -2.67
C ALA A 37 13.04 8.00 -1.35
N ARG A 38 13.80 8.17 -0.25
CA ARG A 38 13.25 8.57 1.05
C ARG A 38 12.58 9.95 1.00
N ARG A 39 13.23 10.93 0.35
CA ARG A 39 12.65 12.27 0.18
C ARG A 39 11.37 12.25 -0.66
N ALA A 40 11.33 11.46 -1.74
CA ALA A 40 10.14 11.31 -2.56
C ALA A 40 8.97 10.70 -1.77
N ALA A 41 9.23 9.68 -0.94
CA ALA A 41 8.21 9.10 -0.06
C ALA A 41 7.66 10.14 0.95
N GLN A 42 8.54 10.96 1.54
CA GLN A 42 8.14 12.03 2.46
C GLN A 42 7.27 13.08 1.76
N LEU A 43 7.68 13.56 0.59
CA LEU A 43 6.92 14.53 -0.20
C LEU A 43 5.54 14.00 -0.59
N ALA A 44 5.44 12.73 -0.99
CA ALA A 44 4.16 12.11 -1.30
C ALA A 44 3.19 12.18 -0.10
N VAL A 45 3.66 11.84 1.10
CA VAL A 45 2.83 11.84 2.33
C VAL A 45 2.48 13.26 2.77
N GLU A 46 3.44 14.19 2.72
CA GLU A 46 3.23 15.59 3.07
C GLU A 46 2.19 16.24 2.15
N GLU A 47 2.33 16.07 0.84
CA GLU A 47 1.38 16.61 -0.14
C GLU A 47 0.00 15.94 0.01
N ALA A 48 -0.06 14.62 0.22
CA ALA A 48 -1.33 13.93 0.43
C ALA A 48 -2.08 14.39 1.69
N ARG A 49 -1.35 14.68 2.78
CA ARG A 49 -1.91 15.25 4.01
C ARG A 49 -2.38 16.68 3.79
N ALA A 50 -1.63 17.49 3.06
CA ALA A 50 -2.04 18.86 2.74
C ALA A 50 -3.31 18.92 1.88
N LEU A 51 -3.53 17.91 1.04
CA LEU A 51 -4.76 17.75 0.24
C LEU A 51 -5.96 17.23 1.03
N ASP A 52 -5.75 16.75 2.27
CA ASP A 52 -6.76 16.08 3.09
C ASP A 52 -7.54 14.98 2.33
N HIS A 53 -6.81 14.21 1.50
CA HIS A 53 -7.42 13.20 0.63
C HIS A 53 -6.96 11.79 1.00
N ALA A 54 -7.80 11.07 1.74
CA ALA A 54 -7.51 9.73 2.28
C ALA A 54 -7.01 8.72 1.24
N CYS A 55 -7.60 8.70 0.04
CA CYS A 55 -7.17 7.77 -1.02
C CYS A 55 -5.73 8.06 -1.48
N SER A 56 -5.38 9.34 -1.63
CA SER A 56 -4.00 9.75 -1.99
C SER A 56 -3.02 9.50 -0.85
N LEU A 57 -3.44 9.68 0.40
CA LEU A 57 -2.62 9.36 1.57
C LEU A 57 -2.32 7.87 1.67
N CYS A 58 -3.32 7.00 1.46
CA CYS A 58 -3.10 5.56 1.40
C CYS A 58 -2.13 5.17 0.28
N ALA A 59 -2.24 5.78 -0.90
CA ALA A 59 -1.31 5.55 -2.01
C ALA A 59 0.13 5.96 -1.66
N ALA A 60 0.31 7.15 -1.09
CA ALA A 60 1.62 7.65 -0.66
C ALA A 60 2.27 6.75 0.39
N LEU A 61 1.49 6.28 1.36
CA LEU A 61 1.97 5.37 2.39
C LEU A 61 2.31 3.98 1.82
N ALA A 62 1.50 3.42 0.94
CA ALA A 62 1.69 2.08 0.38
C ALA A 62 2.86 2.03 -0.62
N GLU A 63 2.79 2.86 -1.67
CA GLU A 63 3.74 2.81 -2.80
C GLU A 63 5.03 3.60 -2.51
N GLY A 64 4.96 4.60 -1.64
CA GLY A 64 6.12 5.35 -1.20
C GLY A 64 6.77 4.71 0.02
N THR A 65 6.21 4.99 1.20
CA THR A 65 6.85 4.69 2.48
C THR A 65 7.00 3.19 2.75
N CYS A 66 5.92 2.42 2.62
CA CYS A 66 5.89 1.00 2.93
C CYS A 66 6.73 0.19 1.93
N THR A 67 6.62 0.51 0.64
CA THR A 67 7.46 -0.08 -0.41
C THR A 67 8.94 0.20 -0.17
N LEU A 68 9.33 1.44 0.16
CA LEU A 68 10.72 1.76 0.46
C LEU A 68 11.23 0.95 1.66
N ALA A 69 10.46 0.92 2.74
CA ALA A 69 10.79 0.15 3.94
C ALA A 69 11.01 -1.34 3.60
N ALA A 70 10.12 -1.93 2.80
CA ALA A 70 10.26 -3.31 2.35
C ALA A 70 11.53 -3.54 1.51
N LEU A 71 11.84 -2.62 0.59
CA LEU A 71 13.02 -2.68 -0.28
C LEU A 71 14.34 -2.50 0.49
N THR A 72 14.33 -1.72 1.58
CA THR A 72 15.50 -1.52 2.44
C THR A 72 15.59 -2.50 3.61
N GLY A 73 14.66 -3.44 3.73
CA GLY A 73 14.64 -4.44 4.80
C GLY A 73 14.15 -3.94 6.16
N ASP A 74 13.50 -2.77 6.21
CA ASP A 74 12.89 -2.23 7.42
C ASP A 74 11.52 -2.86 7.68
N ILE A 75 11.53 -4.08 8.22
CA ILE A 75 10.32 -4.86 8.48
C ILE A 75 9.41 -4.17 9.50
N ALA A 76 9.98 -3.52 10.52
CA ALA A 76 9.21 -2.80 11.52
C ALA A 76 8.47 -1.62 10.89
N GLY A 77 9.15 -0.86 10.03
CA GLY A 77 8.54 0.23 9.25
C GLY A 77 7.39 -0.24 8.36
N VAL A 78 7.53 -1.39 7.68
CA VAL A 78 6.44 -1.99 6.89
C VAL A 78 5.22 -2.27 7.76
N LEU A 79 5.38 -2.94 8.91
CA LEU A 79 4.25 -3.30 9.77
C LEU A 79 3.57 -2.06 10.35
N GLN A 80 4.34 -1.05 10.77
CA GLN A 80 3.80 0.20 11.29
C GLN A 80 2.98 0.94 10.23
N VAL A 81 3.53 1.10 9.02
CA VAL A 81 2.87 1.84 7.94
C VAL A 81 1.67 1.08 7.40
N ALA A 82 1.74 -0.26 7.31
CA ALA A 82 0.61 -1.09 6.93
C ALA A 82 -0.57 -0.95 7.91
N ALA A 83 -0.30 -0.90 9.21
CA ALA A 83 -1.34 -0.64 10.21
C ALA A 83 -1.98 0.74 10.05
N GLN A 84 -1.18 1.76 9.71
CA GLN A 84 -1.69 3.10 9.40
C GLN A 84 -2.59 3.10 8.17
N ILE A 85 -2.19 2.41 7.09
CA ILE A 85 -3.00 2.29 5.87
C ILE A 85 -4.33 1.59 6.18
N ASP A 86 -4.33 0.48 6.93
CA ASP A 86 -5.58 -0.23 7.26
C ASP A 86 -6.53 0.65 8.09
N ALA A 87 -6.01 1.42 9.05
CA ALA A 87 -6.83 2.33 9.85
C ALA A 87 -7.52 3.40 8.99
N ILE A 88 -6.75 4.12 8.14
CA ILE A 88 -7.29 5.16 7.24
C ILE A 88 -8.26 4.53 6.25
N ALA A 89 -7.89 3.39 5.65
CA ALA A 89 -8.71 2.73 4.65
C ALA A 89 -10.01 2.15 5.23
N LEU A 90 -10.01 1.70 6.48
CA LEU A 90 -11.20 1.27 7.20
C LEU A 90 -12.14 2.45 7.46
N GLU A 91 -11.60 3.56 7.98
CA GLU A 91 -12.36 4.77 8.29
C GLU A 91 -13.08 5.35 7.05
N HIS A 92 -12.39 5.33 5.90
CA HIS A 92 -12.91 5.93 4.66
C HIS A 92 -13.54 4.93 3.67
N GLY A 93 -13.71 3.66 4.04
CA GLY A 93 -14.33 2.64 3.17
C GLY A 93 -13.50 2.27 1.93
N LEU A 94 -12.18 2.41 1.99
CA LEU A 94 -11.26 2.21 0.87
C LEU A 94 -10.75 0.76 0.80
N GLY A 95 -11.62 -0.17 0.39
CA GLY A 95 -11.33 -1.62 0.39
C GLY A 95 -10.06 -2.03 -0.35
N PHE A 96 -9.72 -1.37 -1.45
CA PHE A 96 -8.48 -1.62 -2.19
C PHE A 96 -7.22 -1.40 -1.34
N TRP A 97 -7.19 -0.31 -0.57
CA TRP A 97 -6.05 0.03 0.28
C TRP A 97 -5.96 -0.88 1.51
N ARG A 98 -7.09 -1.41 1.99
CA ARG A 98 -7.10 -2.46 3.03
C ARG A 98 -6.44 -3.74 2.56
N LEU A 99 -6.67 -4.15 1.30
CA LEU A 99 -6.00 -5.31 0.71
C LEU A 99 -4.49 -5.10 0.64
N TYR A 100 -4.05 -3.90 0.26
CA TYR A 100 -2.63 -3.52 0.24
C TYR A 100 -2.00 -3.58 1.65
N ALA A 101 -2.67 -3.01 2.65
CA ALA A 101 -2.24 -3.09 4.04
C ALA A 101 -2.11 -4.54 4.54
N ALA A 102 -3.09 -5.39 4.21
CA ALA A 102 -3.07 -6.81 4.55
C ALA A 102 -1.90 -7.54 3.88
N ALA A 103 -1.62 -7.26 2.61
CA ALA A 103 -0.50 -7.84 1.87
C ALA A 103 0.86 -7.46 2.48
N PHE A 104 1.07 -6.19 2.79
CA PHE A 104 2.29 -5.74 3.46
C PHE A 104 2.44 -6.31 4.88
N THR A 105 1.33 -6.37 5.63
CA THR A 105 1.32 -6.99 6.96
C THR A 105 1.72 -8.46 6.89
N PHE A 106 1.15 -9.20 5.94
CA PHE A 106 1.48 -10.61 5.72
C PHE A 106 2.95 -10.77 5.35
N TRP A 107 3.45 -9.99 4.39
CA TRP A 107 4.86 -10.01 4.00
C TRP A 107 5.79 -9.71 5.18
N GLY A 108 5.47 -8.69 5.98
CA GLY A 108 6.28 -8.32 7.14
C GLY A 108 6.35 -9.42 8.19
N ARG A 109 5.21 -10.05 8.51
CA ARG A 109 5.15 -11.20 9.43
C ARG A 109 5.93 -12.40 8.91
N LEU A 110 5.79 -12.71 7.62
CA LEU A 110 6.55 -13.78 6.96
C LEU A 110 8.06 -13.55 7.08
N ARG A 111 8.51 -12.30 6.93
CA ARG A 111 9.93 -11.95 7.07
C ARG A 111 10.44 -12.01 8.51
N GLN A 112 9.57 -11.85 9.52
CA GLN A 112 9.94 -12.02 10.92
C GLN A 112 10.05 -13.48 11.36
N GLN A 113 9.30 -14.40 10.73
CA GLN A 113 9.23 -15.81 11.10
C GLN A 113 9.39 -16.72 9.86
N PRO A 114 10.59 -16.80 9.27
CA PRO A 114 10.81 -17.59 8.05
C PRO A 114 10.57 -19.10 8.27
N GLU A 115 10.78 -19.60 9.48
CA GLU A 115 10.61 -21.02 9.86
C GLU A 115 9.15 -21.51 9.85
N THR A 116 8.15 -20.63 9.95
CA THR A 116 6.72 -21.05 10.00
C THR A 116 6.19 -21.52 8.64
N VAL A 117 6.86 -21.16 7.53
CA VAL A 117 6.47 -21.55 6.16
C VAL A 117 7.30 -22.71 5.62
N ALA A 118 8.46 -23.01 6.21
CA ALA A 118 9.39 -24.01 5.71
C ALA A 118 9.14 -25.45 6.20
N SER A 119 8.14 -25.71 7.05
CA SER A 119 7.84 -27.07 7.51
C SER A 119 6.59 -27.67 6.85
N PRO A 120 6.72 -28.43 5.75
CA PRO A 120 5.63 -29.27 5.24
C PRO A 120 5.40 -30.53 6.10
N ALA A 121 6.11 -30.70 7.23
CA ALA A 121 6.10 -31.95 7.99
C ALA A 121 4.93 -32.09 8.99
N ASN A 122 4.05 -31.10 9.16
CA ASN A 122 2.96 -31.21 10.14
C ASN A 122 1.58 -30.74 9.66
N SER A 123 1.28 -30.90 8.37
CA SER A 123 -0.05 -30.66 7.81
C SER A 123 -0.83 -31.96 7.60
N ARG A 124 -1.34 -32.56 8.69
CA ARG A 124 -2.43 -33.56 8.63
C ARG A 124 -3.83 -32.96 8.81
N HIS A 125 -3.92 -31.65 9.02
CA HIS A 125 -5.20 -30.95 9.02
C HIS A 125 -5.16 -29.78 8.03
N ALA A 126 -5.33 -30.10 6.75
CA ALA A 126 -5.66 -29.11 5.74
C ALA A 126 -7.03 -28.52 6.10
N CYS A 127 -7.06 -27.26 6.54
CA CYS A 127 -8.30 -26.49 6.64
C CYS A 127 -8.72 -26.10 5.21
N PRO A 128 -9.90 -26.52 4.70
CA PRO A 128 -10.31 -26.24 3.32
C PRO A 128 -10.63 -24.74 3.06
N ALA A 129 -10.61 -23.90 4.10
CA ALA A 129 -11.12 -22.53 4.04
C ALA A 129 -10.17 -21.51 3.40
N ALA A 130 -8.87 -21.82 3.27
CA ALA A 130 -7.89 -20.85 2.75
C ALA A 130 -8.05 -20.55 1.24
N GLY A 131 -8.68 -21.46 0.47
CA GLY A 131 -8.92 -21.29 -0.96
C GLY A 131 -10.10 -20.37 -1.32
N GLN A 132 -10.95 -20.02 -0.35
CA GLN A 132 -12.20 -19.26 -0.62
C GLN A 132 -12.05 -17.75 -0.36
N TRP A 133 -11.10 -17.33 0.49
CA TRP A 133 -10.87 -15.92 0.78
C TRP A 133 -10.32 -15.13 -0.42
N PHE A 134 -9.38 -15.71 -1.16
CA PHE A 134 -8.77 -15.04 -2.32
C PHE A 134 -9.77 -14.78 -3.46
N ARG A 135 -10.84 -15.59 -3.54
CA ARG A 135 -11.87 -15.46 -4.58
C ARG A 135 -12.95 -14.42 -4.23
N SER A 136 -13.10 -14.05 -2.96
CA SER A 136 -14.15 -13.13 -2.51
C SER A 136 -13.73 -11.66 -2.49
N CYS A 137 -12.43 -11.35 -2.57
CA CYS A 137 -11.93 -9.96 -2.45
C CYS A 137 -11.53 -9.32 -3.78
N LEU A 138 -11.54 -10.05 -4.91
CA LEU A 138 -10.98 -9.58 -6.18
C LEU A 138 -11.99 -9.00 -7.18
N PHE A 139 -13.30 -9.13 -6.98
CA PHE A 139 -14.31 -8.44 -7.82
C PHE A 139 -15.66 -8.27 -7.08
N PRO A 140 -16.08 -7.03 -6.77
CA PRO A 140 -17.50 -6.71 -6.81
C PRO A 140 -17.74 -5.35 -7.47
N VAL A 141 -17.18 -5.12 -8.66
CA VAL A 141 -17.65 -4.04 -9.53
C VAL A 141 -17.77 -4.60 -10.94
N SER A 142 -18.98 -4.99 -11.30
CA SER A 142 -19.38 -5.14 -12.70
C SER A 142 -19.51 -3.73 -13.29
N PHE A 143 -18.98 -3.53 -14.49
CA PHE A 143 -19.17 -2.31 -15.30
C PHE A 143 -20.65 -2.01 -15.54
#